data_AF-A0A7S1ZFW6-F1
#
_entry.id   AF-A0A7S1ZFW6-F1
#
_cell.length_a   1.000
_cell.length_b   1.000
_cell.length_c   1.000
_cell.angle_alpha   90.00
_cell.angle_beta   90.00
_cell.angle_gamma   90.00
#
_symmetry.space_group_name_H-M   'P 1'
#
loop_
_entity.id
_entity.type
_entity.pdbx_description
1 polymer ?
#
loop_
_entity_poly.entity_id
_entity_poly.type
_entity_poly.pdbx_seq_one_letter_code
_entity_poly.pdbx_strand_id
1 'polypeptide(L)'
;FSVRLIVRLSSSMSQKEHSVTSREDRSSVRRTPNVASPEQSGDATINHHEELIAEIIASAPLEDKPQTASHEKRSRRLIDEPDAAKEEEKFLFQTKTASAPSCSTPLSPSDVKFTLVTQFSSDRLWMFPYHCSRIPNDVPISMVVYTDKSVDDVYNEIEQSGMCHANFRNHTTVQTLSTQNYDKGEYPVNKLRNMALSAVQTSHVMYIDIDFWESFNLFSTLSSPSVTYELANDAQLAIVVPAFQLMRQCREYRECPEKNIPVMPS
;
A
#
# COMPACT_ATOMS: atom_id res chain seq x y z
N PHE A 1 -0.79 -18.94 -1.17
CA PHE A 1 0.01 -17.89 -1.83
C PHE A 1 -0.67 -16.55 -1.58
N SER A 2 -0.06 -15.65 -0.82
CA SER A 2 -0.56 -14.29 -0.64
C SER A 2 0.23 -13.39 -1.58
N VAL A 3 -0.41 -12.86 -2.62
CA VAL A 3 0.19 -11.94 -3.59
C VAL A 3 0.08 -10.53 -3.00
N ARG A 4 1.21 -9.82 -2.88
CA ARG A 4 1.25 -8.40 -2.50
C ARG A 4 1.45 -7.58 -3.75
N LEU A 5 0.58 -6.60 -3.96
CA LEU A 5 0.52 -5.80 -5.17
C LEU A 5 1.05 -4.39 -4.90
N ILE A 6 2.00 -3.95 -5.71
CA ILE A 6 2.38 -2.54 -5.79
C ILE A 6 1.60 -1.89 -6.93
N VAL A 7 0.87 -0.82 -6.61
CA VAL A 7 -0.01 -0.13 -7.58
C VAL A 7 0.36 1.35 -7.63
N ARG A 8 0.35 1.91 -8.84
CA ARG A 8 0.52 3.33 -9.07
C ARG A 8 -0.74 4.11 -8.69
N LEU A 9 -0.58 5.17 -7.90
CA LEU A 9 -1.59 6.20 -7.67
C LEU A 9 -1.32 7.41 -8.58
N SER A 10 -2.36 8.02 -9.11
CA SER A 10 -2.22 9.30 -9.80
C SER A 10 -2.35 10.45 -8.80
N SER A 11 -1.29 11.24 -8.69
CA SER A 11 -1.19 12.42 -7.83
C SER A 11 -1.63 13.66 -8.61
N SER A 12 -2.67 14.37 -8.15
CA SER A 12 -2.96 15.73 -8.63
C SER A 12 -2.02 16.73 -7.94
N MET A 13 -0.80 16.90 -8.45
CA MET A 13 0.06 17.99 -8.03
C MET A 13 -0.31 19.27 -8.78
N SER A 14 -0.98 20.19 -8.09
CA SER A 14 -1.18 21.57 -8.57
C SER A 14 0.12 22.37 -8.36
N GLN A 15 1.04 22.32 -9.32
CA GLN A 15 2.14 23.27 -9.37
C GLN A 15 1.64 24.60 -9.97
N LYS A 16 1.64 25.66 -9.16
CA LYS A 16 1.56 27.04 -9.65
C LYS A 16 2.90 27.39 -10.29
N GLU A 17 2.96 27.40 -11.61
CA GLU A 17 4.09 27.94 -12.36
C GLU A 17 4.14 29.47 -12.20
N HIS A 18 5.23 29.98 -11.62
CA HIS A 18 5.64 31.35 -11.80
C HIS A 18 6.60 31.40 -13.00
N SER A 19 6.10 31.92 -14.11
CA SER A 19 6.87 32.21 -15.32
C SER A 19 7.89 33.33 -15.06
N VAL A 20 9.17 33.04 -15.22
CA VAL A 20 10.21 34.04 -15.49
C VAL A 20 10.85 33.69 -16.82
N THR A 21 10.62 34.55 -17.80
CA THR A 21 11.18 34.47 -19.15
C THR A 21 12.60 35.04 -19.19
N SER A 22 13.55 34.30 -19.76
CA SER A 22 14.73 34.89 -20.38
C SER A 22 15.10 34.12 -21.65
N ARG A 23 15.30 34.90 -22.72
CA ARG A 23 15.68 34.54 -24.09
C ARG A 23 17.21 34.32 -24.21
N GLU A 24 17.59 33.83 -25.40
CA GLU A 24 18.93 33.77 -26.05
C GLU A 24 19.66 32.42 -25.90
N ASP A 25 20.29 31.81 -26.91
CA ASP A 25 20.41 32.08 -28.36
C ASP A 25 20.87 30.79 -29.11
N ARG A 26 20.79 30.82 -30.44
CA ARG A 26 21.13 29.77 -31.43
C ARG A 26 22.60 29.31 -31.42
N SER A 27 22.84 28.02 -31.76
CA SER A 27 23.71 27.65 -32.91
C SER A 27 23.59 26.16 -33.30
N SER A 28 23.93 25.91 -34.57
CA SER A 28 23.73 24.72 -35.43
C SER A 28 24.87 23.70 -35.34
N VAL A 29 24.65 22.43 -35.75
CA VAL A 29 25.39 21.70 -36.84
C VAL A 29 25.32 20.14 -36.78
N ARG A 30 24.79 19.56 -37.89
CA ARG A 30 25.08 18.30 -38.68
C ARG A 30 25.11 16.85 -38.11
N ARG A 31 24.19 16.03 -38.68
CA ARG A 31 24.21 14.66 -39.32
C ARG A 31 25.41 13.66 -39.15
N THR A 32 25.10 12.47 -38.57
CA THR A 32 25.27 11.01 -38.92
C THR A 32 26.31 10.54 -39.97
N PRO A 33 26.81 9.24 -40.02
CA PRO A 33 26.06 7.98 -39.77
C PRO A 33 26.80 6.68 -39.24
N ASN A 34 25.97 5.67 -38.91
CA ASN A 34 26.06 4.18 -38.89
C ASN A 34 27.41 3.41 -38.96
N VAL A 35 27.55 2.36 -38.12
CA VAL A 35 28.05 0.97 -38.39
C VAL A 35 27.59 0.04 -37.23
N ALA A 36 26.63 -0.88 -37.42
CA ALA A 36 26.70 -2.33 -37.67
C ALA A 36 27.04 -3.27 -36.48
N SER A 37 26.17 -4.27 -36.28
CA SER A 37 26.22 -5.42 -35.36
C SER A 37 27.21 -6.52 -35.81
N PRO A 38 27.37 -7.58 -35.00
CA PRO A 38 26.96 -8.89 -35.52
C PRO A 38 26.19 -9.79 -34.53
N GLU A 39 25.51 -10.76 -35.15
CA GLU A 39 24.57 -11.78 -34.67
C GLU A 39 25.20 -12.97 -33.92
N GLN A 40 24.31 -13.77 -33.29
CA GLN A 40 24.21 -15.25 -33.21
C GLN A 40 23.88 -15.71 -31.76
N SER A 41 23.03 -16.70 -31.46
CA SER A 41 22.24 -17.69 -32.21
C SER A 41 21.41 -18.56 -31.23
N GLY A 42 20.23 -19.06 -31.66
CA GLY A 42 19.58 -20.29 -31.18
C GLY A 42 18.82 -20.21 -29.85
N ASP A 43 17.70 -20.89 -29.58
CA ASP A 43 16.95 -21.94 -30.28
C ASP A 43 15.53 -22.00 -29.67
N ALA A 44 14.61 -22.66 -30.36
CA ALA A 44 13.18 -22.72 -30.16
C ALA A 44 12.70 -23.43 -28.87
N THR A 45 11.56 -23.01 -28.34
CA THR A 45 10.43 -23.94 -28.08
C THR A 45 9.10 -23.21 -27.93
N ILE A 46 8.09 -23.78 -28.59
CA ILE A 46 6.74 -23.27 -28.82
C ILE A 46 5.77 -23.81 -27.76
N ASN A 47 4.94 -22.90 -27.24
CA ASN A 47 3.55 -23.03 -26.78
C ASN A 47 3.10 -24.31 -26.05
N HIS A 48 2.95 -24.20 -24.72
CA HIS A 48 1.89 -24.86 -23.96
C HIS A 48 1.65 -24.12 -22.63
N HIS A 49 1.11 -22.89 -22.66
CA HIS A 49 0.69 -22.21 -21.43
C HIS A 49 -0.50 -21.23 -21.58
N GLU A 50 -1.25 -21.26 -22.70
CA GLU A 50 -2.40 -20.37 -22.89
C GLU A 50 -3.76 -20.98 -22.51
N GLU A 51 -3.83 -22.23 -22.05
CA GLU A 51 -5.12 -22.87 -21.74
C GLU A 51 -5.45 -23.00 -20.24
N LEU A 52 -4.59 -22.57 -19.32
CA LEU A 52 -4.82 -22.75 -17.88
C LEU A 52 -5.34 -21.50 -17.13
N ILE A 53 -5.52 -20.37 -17.81
CA ILE A 53 -5.95 -19.11 -17.18
C ILE A 53 -7.47 -18.87 -17.28
N ALA A 54 -8.17 -19.62 -18.15
CA ALA A 54 -9.61 -19.43 -18.36
C ALA A 54 -10.53 -20.12 -17.33
N GLU A 55 -10.03 -21.01 -16.47
CA GLU A 55 -10.88 -21.87 -15.63
C GLU A 55 -11.00 -21.45 -14.15
N ILE A 56 -10.27 -20.43 -13.68
CA ILE A 56 -10.30 -19.99 -12.28
C ILE A 56 -11.35 -18.88 -12.01
N ILE A 57 -11.96 -18.31 -13.05
CA ILE A 57 -12.98 -17.24 -12.90
C ILE A 57 -14.41 -17.80 -12.73
N ALA A 58 -14.62 -19.12 -12.86
CA ALA A 58 -15.98 -19.68 -12.99
C ALA A 58 -16.57 -20.40 -11.75
N SER A 59 -15.99 -20.30 -10.54
CA SER A 59 -16.49 -21.10 -9.40
C SER A 59 -16.57 -20.35 -8.06
N ALA A 60 -17.21 -19.18 -8.05
CA ALA A 60 -17.77 -18.60 -6.83
C ALA A 60 -19.26 -18.25 -7.06
N PRO A 61 -20.21 -18.96 -6.45
CA PRO A 61 -21.64 -18.67 -6.64
C PRO A 61 -22.00 -17.33 -5.97
N LEU A 62 -22.55 -16.41 -6.77
CA LEU A 62 -23.33 -15.27 -6.29
C LEU A 62 -24.76 -15.75 -6.01
N GLU A 63 -25.09 -16.02 -4.76
CA GLU A 63 -26.49 -16.12 -4.32
C GLU A 63 -26.85 -14.92 -3.45
N ASP A 64 -27.45 -13.91 -4.07
CA ASP A 64 -28.19 -12.85 -3.37
C ASP A 64 -29.59 -13.38 -3.00
N LYS A 65 -29.88 -13.44 -1.70
CA LYS A 65 -31.27 -13.49 -1.21
C LYS A 65 -31.52 -12.31 -0.28
N PRO A 66 -32.50 -11.44 -0.58
CA PRO A 66 -32.85 -10.33 0.29
C PRO A 66 -33.66 -10.87 1.48
N GLN A 67 -33.06 -10.89 2.67
CA GLN A 67 -33.80 -11.07 3.92
C GLN A 67 -34.33 -9.72 4.38
N THR A 68 -35.64 -9.56 4.24
CA THR A 68 -36.44 -8.51 4.87
C THR A 68 -36.40 -8.69 6.38
N ALA A 69 -35.74 -7.78 7.11
CA ALA A 69 -35.87 -7.66 8.56
C ALA A 69 -36.41 -6.27 8.91
N SER A 70 -37.54 -6.30 9.61
CA SER A 70 -38.32 -5.17 10.10
C SER A 70 -37.50 -4.25 11.01
N HIS A 71 -37.40 -2.96 10.63
CA HIS A 71 -36.95 -1.90 11.51
C HIS A 71 -37.95 -1.66 12.64
N GLU A 72 -37.69 -2.20 13.82
CA GLU A 72 -38.33 -1.75 15.05
C GLU A 72 -37.44 -0.67 15.70
N LYS A 73 -37.83 0.60 15.51
CA LYS A 73 -37.18 1.78 16.08
C LYS A 73 -37.28 1.75 17.61
N ARG A 74 -36.17 1.48 18.31
CA ARG A 74 -36.05 1.81 19.73
C ARG A 74 -35.08 2.99 19.92
N SER A 75 -35.70 4.17 19.97
CA SER A 75 -35.13 5.45 20.34
C SER A 75 -34.25 5.36 21.60
N ARG A 76 -32.94 5.50 21.42
CA ARG A 76 -32.01 5.98 22.45
C ARG A 76 -31.34 7.23 21.89
N ARG A 77 -31.47 8.34 22.62
CA ARG A 77 -30.83 9.63 22.31
C ARG A 77 -29.32 9.40 22.23
N LEU A 78 -28.79 9.41 21.01
CA LEU A 78 -27.41 9.75 20.75
C LEU A 78 -27.40 11.21 20.32
N ILE A 79 -26.41 11.93 20.80
CA ILE A 79 -26.14 13.30 20.40
C ILE A 79 -25.75 13.22 18.93
N ASP A 80 -26.65 13.65 18.04
CA ASP A 80 -26.41 13.72 16.60
C ASP A 80 -25.32 14.78 16.36
N GLU A 81 -24.07 14.33 16.23
CA GLU A 81 -23.01 15.07 15.52
C GLU A 81 -23.14 14.70 14.04
N PRO A 82 -23.72 15.58 13.19
CA PRO A 82 -23.96 15.29 11.77
C PRO A 82 -22.68 15.13 10.94
N ASP A 83 -21.51 15.40 11.52
CA ASP A 83 -20.21 15.29 10.85
C ASP A 83 -19.59 13.89 10.97
N ALA A 84 -19.81 13.16 12.06
CA ALA A 84 -19.26 11.81 12.23
C ALA A 84 -19.81 10.82 11.18
N ALA A 85 -21.12 10.84 10.94
CA ALA A 85 -21.74 9.97 9.93
C ALA A 85 -21.30 10.29 8.49
N LYS A 86 -20.96 11.56 8.20
CA LYS A 86 -20.44 11.97 6.88
C LYS A 86 -18.99 11.54 6.68
N GLU A 87 -18.16 11.56 7.73
CA GLU A 87 -16.81 11.01 7.66
C GLU A 87 -16.83 9.49 7.44
N GLU A 88 -17.83 8.78 7.97
CA GLU A 88 -17.94 7.33 7.78
C GLU A 88 -18.24 6.92 6.33
N GLU A 89 -19.02 7.69 5.57
CA GLU A 89 -19.32 7.39 4.15
C GLU A 89 -18.10 7.58 3.24
N LYS A 90 -17.17 8.48 3.60
CA LYS A 90 -15.99 8.83 2.78
C LYS A 90 -15.11 7.63 2.42
N PHE A 91 -15.10 6.60 3.27
CA PHE A 91 -14.22 5.44 3.12
C PHE A 91 -14.95 4.17 2.68
N LEU A 92 -16.21 4.28 2.27
CA LEU A 92 -16.93 3.16 1.66
C LEU A 92 -16.33 2.80 0.30
N PHE A 93 -16.38 1.51 -0.04
CA PHE A 93 -15.89 1.03 -1.33
C PHE A 93 -16.76 1.57 -2.48
N GLN A 94 -16.10 2.06 -3.53
CA GLN A 94 -16.76 2.56 -4.73
C GLN A 94 -16.11 1.91 -5.95
N THR A 95 -16.92 1.33 -6.83
CA THR A 95 -16.44 0.74 -8.10
C THR A 95 -16.12 1.77 -9.16
N LYS A 96 -16.62 3.00 -9.01
CA LYS A 96 -16.43 4.10 -9.95
C LYS A 96 -16.25 5.39 -9.16
N THR A 97 -15.11 6.04 -9.38
CA THR A 97 -14.84 7.39 -8.88
C THR A 97 -14.81 8.33 -10.07
N ALA A 98 -15.75 9.28 -10.14
CA ALA A 98 -15.84 10.21 -11.27
C ALA A 98 -14.57 11.07 -11.43
N SER A 99 -13.84 11.26 -10.33
CA SER A 99 -12.56 11.95 -10.23
C SER A 99 -11.40 10.98 -10.02
N ALA A 100 -11.52 9.72 -10.46
CA ALA A 100 -10.42 8.77 -10.44
C ALA A 100 -9.25 9.37 -11.23
N PRO A 101 -8.07 9.50 -10.59
CA PRO A 101 -6.99 10.26 -11.20
C PRO A 101 -6.39 9.44 -12.36
N SER A 102 -6.24 10.09 -13.53
CA SER A 102 -5.71 9.42 -14.73
C SER A 102 -4.20 9.25 -14.62
N CYS A 103 -3.69 8.04 -14.86
CA CYS A 103 -2.25 7.75 -14.91
C CYS A 103 -1.68 7.89 -16.34
N SER A 104 -2.25 8.73 -17.20
CA SER A 104 -1.91 8.83 -18.63
C SER A 104 -0.56 9.49 -18.93
N THR A 105 -0.01 10.25 -17.98
CA THR A 105 1.29 10.91 -18.16
C THR A 105 2.40 10.01 -17.60
N PRO A 106 3.42 9.63 -18.40
CA PRO A 106 4.60 8.92 -17.89
C PRO A 106 5.27 9.72 -16.76
N LEU A 107 5.81 9.03 -15.76
CA LEU A 107 6.58 9.67 -14.69
C LEU A 107 8.04 9.77 -15.11
N SER A 108 8.81 10.65 -14.46
CA SER A 108 10.26 10.47 -14.42
C SER A 108 10.59 9.30 -13.48
N PRO A 109 11.62 8.47 -13.76
CA PRO A 109 12.09 7.46 -12.81
C PRO A 109 12.43 8.02 -11.42
N SER A 110 12.84 9.29 -11.33
CA SER A 110 13.09 9.97 -10.05
C SER A 110 11.84 10.17 -9.20
N ASP A 111 10.66 10.20 -9.83
CA ASP A 111 9.37 10.48 -9.21
C ASP A 111 8.64 9.19 -8.79
N VAL A 112 9.24 8.04 -9.09
CA VAL A 112 8.80 6.75 -8.55
C VAL A 112 9.18 6.69 -7.08
N LYS A 113 8.16 6.80 -6.23
CA LYS A 113 8.27 6.76 -4.76
C LYS A 113 7.20 5.83 -4.23
N PHE A 114 7.51 5.17 -3.11
CA PHE A 114 6.63 4.19 -2.49
C PHE A 114 6.18 4.68 -1.12
N THR A 115 4.91 4.46 -0.79
CA THR A 115 4.42 4.54 0.59
C THR A 115 4.09 3.13 1.05
N LEU A 116 4.59 2.72 2.21
CA LEU A 116 4.12 1.50 2.87
C LEU A 116 2.73 1.76 3.45
N VAL A 117 1.77 0.93 3.11
CA VAL A 117 0.40 1.03 3.60
C VAL A 117 0.05 -0.22 4.38
N THR A 118 -0.38 -0.05 5.63
CA THR A 118 -0.80 -1.18 6.46
C THR A 118 -2.00 -0.83 7.33
N GLN A 119 -2.67 -1.85 7.84
CA GLN A 119 -3.76 -1.69 8.78
C GLN A 119 -3.83 -2.91 9.69
N PHE A 120 -4.14 -2.70 10.96
CA PHE A 120 -4.16 -3.79 11.95
C PHE A 120 -4.91 -3.39 13.23
N SER A 121 -5.30 -4.37 14.03
CA SER A 121 -5.91 -4.17 15.35
C SER A 121 -4.88 -3.91 16.44
N SER A 122 -5.32 -3.28 17.54
CA SER A 122 -4.46 -2.91 18.68
C SER A 122 -3.59 -4.07 19.21
N ASP A 123 -4.08 -5.29 19.19
CA ASP A 123 -3.37 -6.51 19.61
C ASP A 123 -2.23 -6.97 18.66
N ARG A 124 -2.06 -6.29 17.53
CA ARG A 124 -0.92 -6.47 16.59
C ARG A 124 0.07 -5.30 16.62
N LEU A 125 -0.20 -4.25 17.39
CA LEU A 125 0.63 -3.03 17.44
C LEU A 125 2.09 -3.32 17.82
N TRP A 126 2.31 -4.32 18.67
CA TRP A 126 3.64 -4.79 19.07
C TRP A 126 4.53 -5.30 17.92
N MET A 127 3.96 -5.64 16.76
CA MET A 127 4.73 -6.09 15.60
C MET A 127 5.36 -4.92 14.84
N PHE A 128 4.74 -3.74 14.89
CA PHE A 128 5.14 -2.59 14.09
C PHE A 128 6.60 -2.14 14.30
N PRO A 129 7.15 -2.14 15.54
CA PRO A 129 8.58 -1.90 15.78
C PRO A 129 9.54 -2.73 14.90
N TYR A 130 9.17 -3.95 14.52
CA TYR A 130 9.99 -4.80 13.64
C TYR A 130 9.88 -4.41 12.17
N HIS A 131 8.79 -3.79 11.75
CA HIS A 131 8.68 -3.16 10.43
C HIS A 131 9.55 -1.91 10.37
N CYS A 132 9.52 -1.07 11.41
CA CYS A 132 10.37 0.12 11.50
C CYS A 132 11.86 -0.16 11.26
N SER A 133 12.40 -1.28 11.77
CA SER A 133 13.81 -1.62 11.59
C SER A 133 14.17 -2.06 10.16
N ARG A 134 13.16 -2.35 9.34
CA ARG A 134 13.28 -2.81 7.94
C ARG A 134 12.95 -1.73 6.92
N ILE A 135 12.17 -0.73 7.33
CA ILE A 135 11.74 0.37 6.48
C ILE A 135 12.81 1.47 6.50
N PRO A 136 13.33 1.90 5.32
CA PRO A 136 14.20 3.05 5.24
C PRO A 136 13.52 4.36 5.67
N ASN A 137 14.31 5.31 6.17
CA ASN A 137 13.83 6.60 6.67
C ASN A 137 13.11 7.47 5.64
N ASP A 138 13.44 7.30 4.37
CA ASP A 138 12.91 8.08 3.24
C ASP A 138 11.65 7.45 2.62
N VAL A 139 11.17 6.33 3.17
CA VAL A 139 9.93 5.67 2.75
C VAL A 139 8.79 6.09 3.67
N PRO A 140 7.80 6.86 3.20
CA PRO A 140 6.63 7.19 3.98
C PRO A 140 5.82 5.96 4.36
N ILE A 141 5.18 6.03 5.53
CA ILE A 141 4.29 5.00 6.05
C ILE A 141 2.91 5.61 6.25
N SER A 142 1.87 4.90 5.80
CA SER A 142 0.49 5.17 6.19
C SER A 142 -0.09 3.95 6.88
N MET A 143 -0.54 4.13 8.13
CA MET A 143 -1.16 3.06 8.89
C MET A 143 -2.48 3.48 9.52
N VAL A 144 -3.36 2.49 9.68
CA VAL A 144 -4.59 2.64 10.44
C VAL A 144 -4.65 1.56 11.51
N VAL A 145 -4.86 1.98 12.76
CA VAL A 145 -5.00 1.07 13.89
C VAL A 145 -6.47 0.98 14.30
N TYR A 146 -7.03 -0.22 14.30
CA TYR A 146 -8.36 -0.50 14.85
C TYR A 146 -8.25 -0.59 16.38
N THR A 147 -8.59 0.51 17.06
CA THR A 147 -8.33 0.73 18.48
C THR A 147 -9.15 1.91 19.01
N ASP A 148 -9.39 1.92 20.32
CA ASP A 148 -9.95 3.09 21.03
C ASP A 148 -8.87 4.01 21.63
N LYS A 149 -7.59 3.67 21.42
CA LYS A 149 -6.45 4.53 21.77
C LYS A 149 -6.46 5.79 20.91
N SER A 150 -5.98 6.91 21.47
CA SER A 150 -5.72 8.10 20.66
C SER A 150 -4.56 7.86 19.68
N VAL A 151 -4.49 8.68 18.62
CA VAL A 151 -3.35 8.65 17.68
C VAL A 151 -2.02 8.87 18.40
N ASP A 152 -1.97 9.79 19.37
CA ASP A 152 -0.76 10.07 20.14
C ASP A 152 -0.33 8.88 21.01
N ASP A 153 -1.28 8.17 21.62
CA ASP A 153 -0.98 6.96 22.39
C ASP A 153 -0.40 5.86 21.49
N VAL A 154 -0.92 5.70 20.27
CA VAL A 154 -0.39 4.75 19.28
C VAL A 154 1.05 5.12 18.91
N TYR A 155 1.33 6.38 18.61
CA TYR A 155 2.72 6.81 18.35
C TYR A 155 3.62 6.55 19.55
N ASN A 156 3.19 6.94 20.75
CA ASN A 156 3.98 6.78 21.97
C ASN A 156 4.33 5.31 22.23
N GLU A 157 3.39 4.38 22.03
CA GLU A 157 3.63 2.95 22.21
C GLU A 157 4.63 2.38 21.20
N ILE A 158 4.55 2.80 19.93
CA ILE A 158 5.52 2.40 18.90
C ILE A 158 6.91 2.95 19.24
N GLU A 159 7.01 4.23 19.61
CA GLU A 159 8.29 4.90 19.91
C GLU A 159 8.96 4.33 21.17
N GLN A 160 8.19 3.94 22.18
CA GLN A 160 8.71 3.31 23.40
C GLN A 160 9.48 2.01 23.14
N SER A 161 9.27 1.35 22.01
CA SER A 161 10.06 0.17 21.61
C SER A 161 11.54 0.48 21.36
N GLY A 162 11.88 1.74 21.01
CA GLY A 162 13.22 2.15 20.62
C GLY A 162 13.72 1.55 19.28
N MET A 163 12.86 0.86 18.52
CA MET A 163 13.25 0.21 17.25
C MET A 163 12.99 1.07 16.01
N CYS A 164 12.17 2.11 16.16
CA CYS A 164 11.90 3.07 15.10
C CYS A 164 12.94 4.18 15.07
N HIS A 165 13.14 4.74 13.88
CA HIS A 165 14.05 5.86 13.67
C HIS A 165 13.57 7.11 14.41
N ALA A 166 14.50 8.00 14.80
CA ALA A 166 14.19 9.17 15.61
C ALA A 166 13.19 10.16 14.99
N ASN A 167 13.01 10.11 13.67
CA ASN A 167 12.10 10.93 12.88
C ASN A 167 10.85 10.16 12.41
N PHE A 168 10.49 9.07 13.09
CA PHE A 168 9.35 8.20 12.76
C PHE A 168 8.05 8.99 12.52
N ARG A 169 7.70 9.90 13.42
CA ARG A 169 6.50 10.77 13.30
C ARG A 169 6.51 11.65 12.05
N ASN A 170 7.68 12.03 11.54
CA ASN A 170 7.77 12.91 10.37
C ASN A 170 7.47 12.19 9.06
N HIS A 171 7.65 10.87 9.02
CA HIS A 171 7.48 10.05 7.82
C HIS A 171 6.30 9.08 7.93
N THR A 172 5.55 9.14 9.02
CA THR A 172 4.46 8.22 9.30
C THR A 172 3.17 8.98 9.51
N THR A 173 2.12 8.56 8.83
CA THR A 173 0.74 8.98 9.10
C THR A 173 0.01 7.86 9.81
N VAL A 174 -0.35 8.08 11.08
CA VAL A 174 -1.22 7.20 11.87
C VAL A 174 -2.64 7.75 11.88
N GLN A 175 -3.61 6.90 11.57
CA GLN A 175 -5.02 7.13 11.84
C GLN A 175 -5.56 6.01 12.74
N THR A 176 -6.67 6.28 13.43
CA THR A 176 -7.32 5.30 14.29
C THR A 176 -8.78 5.16 13.91
N LEU A 177 -9.32 3.96 14.03
CA LEU A 177 -10.75 3.70 13.91
C LEU A 177 -11.25 3.05 15.21
N SER A 178 -12.20 3.70 15.87
CA SER A 178 -12.74 3.21 17.15
C SER A 178 -13.49 1.89 16.96
N THR A 179 -13.30 1.00 17.93
CA THR A 179 -13.99 -0.29 18.01
C THR A 179 -15.43 -0.17 18.48
N GLN A 180 -15.80 0.98 19.06
CA GLN A 180 -17.13 1.21 19.64
C GLN A 180 -18.24 1.36 18.59
N ASN A 181 -17.87 1.67 17.35
CA ASN A 181 -18.82 1.88 16.25
C ASN A 181 -19.18 0.59 15.49
N TYR A 182 -18.66 -0.55 15.92
CA TYR A 182 -18.84 -1.83 15.22
C TYR A 182 -19.33 -2.91 16.17
N ASP A 183 -20.03 -3.90 15.60
CA ASP A 183 -20.51 -5.03 16.38
C ASP A 183 -19.34 -5.89 16.90
N LYS A 184 -19.57 -6.59 18.02
CA LYS A 184 -18.55 -7.47 18.60
C LYS A 184 -18.10 -8.53 17.58
N GLY A 185 -16.82 -8.51 17.25
CA GLY A 185 -16.20 -9.44 16.31
C GLY A 185 -16.22 -8.96 14.86
N GLU A 186 -16.85 -7.82 14.56
CA GLU A 186 -16.74 -7.18 13.26
C GLU A 186 -15.38 -6.48 13.14
N TYR A 187 -14.65 -6.80 12.06
CA TYR A 187 -13.39 -6.16 11.71
C TYR A 187 -13.56 -5.45 10.36
N PRO A 188 -13.64 -4.11 10.33
CA PRO A 188 -14.00 -3.35 9.14
C PRO A 188 -12.83 -3.18 8.17
N VAL A 189 -12.28 -4.29 7.68
CA VAL A 189 -11.04 -4.36 6.91
C VAL A 189 -11.01 -3.42 5.70
N ASN A 190 -12.14 -3.25 5.00
CA ASN A 190 -12.21 -2.39 3.82
C ASN A 190 -12.13 -0.90 4.20
N LYS A 191 -12.80 -0.48 5.28
CA LYS A 191 -12.74 0.91 5.77
C LYS A 191 -11.34 1.24 6.27
N LEU A 192 -10.74 0.35 7.05
CA LEU A 192 -9.35 0.49 7.51
C LEU A 192 -8.38 0.60 6.33
N ARG A 193 -8.51 -0.25 5.30
CA ARG A 193 -7.70 -0.18 4.08
C ARG A 193 -7.87 1.15 3.35
N ASN A 194 -9.10 1.61 3.14
CA ASN A 194 -9.37 2.85 2.42
C ASN A 194 -8.88 4.07 3.20
N MET A 195 -9.03 4.08 4.53
CA MET A 195 -8.44 5.10 5.40
C MET A 195 -6.92 5.15 5.25
N ALA A 196 -6.24 4.00 5.24
CA ALA A 196 -4.78 3.94 5.09
C ALA A 196 -4.36 4.46 3.70
N LEU A 197 -5.03 4.01 2.65
CA LEU A 197 -4.76 4.47 1.28
C LEU A 197 -5.00 5.98 1.10
N SER A 198 -5.93 6.59 1.84
CA SER A 198 -6.29 8.00 1.68
C SER A 198 -5.19 8.99 2.09
N ALA A 199 -4.20 8.54 2.87
CA ALA A 199 -3.08 9.35 3.31
C ALA A 199 -1.83 9.20 2.42
N VAL A 200 -1.90 8.38 1.37
CA VAL A 200 -0.77 8.18 0.45
C VAL A 200 -0.56 9.41 -0.43
N GLN A 201 0.69 9.88 -0.50
CA GLN A 201 1.08 11.03 -1.33
C GLN A 201 2.11 10.67 -2.41
N THR A 202 2.63 9.45 -2.41
CA THR A 202 3.62 8.97 -3.38
C THR A 202 2.97 8.40 -4.63
N SER A 203 3.75 8.21 -5.69
CA SER A 203 3.27 7.63 -6.95
C SER A 203 2.91 6.15 -6.84
N HIS A 204 3.47 5.39 -5.91
CA HIS A 204 3.19 3.96 -5.75
C HIS A 204 2.87 3.60 -4.30
N VAL A 205 2.05 2.57 -4.13
CA VAL A 205 1.69 1.99 -2.84
C VAL A 205 2.28 0.60 -2.70
N MET A 206 2.85 0.30 -1.54
CA MET A 206 3.10 -1.07 -1.11
C MET A 206 2.17 -1.43 0.05
N TYR A 207 1.10 -2.19 -0.25
CA TYR A 207 0.16 -2.62 0.77
C TYR A 207 0.62 -3.92 1.43
N ILE A 208 0.75 -3.93 2.76
CA ILE A 208 1.17 -5.09 3.54
C ILE A 208 0.24 -5.32 4.74
N ASP A 209 -0.11 -6.57 5.00
CA ASP A 209 -0.71 -6.92 6.30
C ASP A 209 0.43 -7.02 7.31
N ILE A 210 0.18 -6.59 8.55
CA ILE A 210 1.19 -6.52 9.61
C ILE A 210 1.87 -7.88 9.95
N ASP A 211 1.27 -8.99 9.53
CA ASP A 211 1.83 -10.33 9.72
C ASP A 211 2.94 -10.68 8.71
N PHE A 212 3.18 -9.83 7.71
CA PHE A 212 4.21 -10.03 6.68
C PHE A 212 5.35 -9.07 6.92
N TRP A 213 6.49 -9.59 7.35
CA TRP A 213 7.66 -8.76 7.59
C TRP A 213 8.47 -8.62 6.31
N GLU A 214 8.86 -7.41 6.00
CA GLU A 214 9.63 -7.07 4.82
C GLU A 214 11.04 -7.68 4.88
N SER A 215 11.64 -7.97 3.71
CA SER A 215 13.08 -8.16 3.67
C SER A 215 13.78 -6.82 3.86
N PHE A 216 14.95 -6.81 4.48
CA PHE A 216 15.71 -5.58 4.74
C PHE A 216 16.14 -4.84 3.45
N ASN A 217 16.19 -5.55 2.32
CA ASN A 217 16.56 -5.02 1.01
C ASN A 217 15.37 -4.75 0.09
N LEU A 218 14.13 -4.88 0.57
CA LEU A 218 12.94 -4.72 -0.25
C LEU A 218 12.88 -3.33 -0.90
N PHE A 219 12.91 -2.27 -0.10
CA PHE A 219 12.77 -0.90 -0.61
C PHE A 219 13.98 -0.43 -1.42
N SER A 220 15.18 -0.92 -1.13
CA SER A 220 16.35 -0.65 -1.97
C SER A 220 16.24 -1.35 -3.33
N THR A 221 15.67 -2.57 -3.37
CA THR A 221 15.39 -3.28 -4.62
C THR A 221 14.32 -2.55 -5.44
N LEU A 222 13.22 -2.13 -4.81
CA LEU A 222 12.15 -1.37 -5.46
C LEU A 222 12.62 -0.01 -5.98
N SER A 223 13.59 0.61 -5.32
CA SER A 223 14.15 1.91 -5.70
C SER A 223 15.32 1.79 -6.69
N SER A 224 15.64 0.58 -7.18
CA SER A 224 16.70 0.38 -8.15
C SER A 224 16.36 1.05 -9.50
N PRO A 225 17.35 1.58 -10.25
CA PRO A 225 17.09 2.30 -11.51
C PRO A 225 16.32 1.49 -12.55
N SER A 226 16.52 0.17 -12.61
CA SER A 226 15.79 -0.70 -13.53
C SER A 226 14.31 -0.77 -13.15
N VAL A 227 14.00 -0.97 -11.87
CA VAL A 227 12.61 -1.07 -11.39
C VAL A 227 11.88 0.26 -11.53
N THR A 228 12.51 1.37 -11.13
CA THR A 228 11.88 2.70 -11.23
C THR A 228 11.70 3.15 -12.67
N TYR A 229 12.59 2.76 -13.59
CA TYR A 229 12.43 3.03 -15.02
C TYR A 229 11.20 2.33 -15.60
N GLU A 230 11.00 1.04 -15.33
CA GLU A 230 9.84 0.29 -15.82
C GLU A 230 8.52 0.84 -15.25
N LEU A 231 8.45 1.07 -13.94
CA LEU A 231 7.27 1.65 -13.28
C LEU A 231 6.94 3.07 -13.75
N ALA A 232 7.95 3.84 -14.16
CA ALA A 232 7.74 5.19 -14.68
C ALA A 232 7.12 5.19 -16.09
N ASN A 233 7.49 4.20 -16.91
CA ASN A 233 7.08 4.09 -18.31
C ASN A 233 5.72 3.42 -18.50
N ASP A 234 5.36 2.49 -17.62
CA ASP A 234 4.07 1.79 -17.71
C ASP A 234 3.20 2.07 -16.48
N ALA A 235 2.13 2.83 -16.72
CA ALA A 235 1.15 3.20 -15.72
C ALA A 235 0.29 2.02 -15.21
N GLN A 236 0.25 0.91 -15.94
CA GLN A 236 -0.50 -0.30 -15.61
C GLN A 236 0.39 -1.40 -15.04
N LEU A 237 1.71 -1.20 -15.05
CA LEU A 237 2.65 -2.15 -14.47
C LEU A 237 2.45 -2.23 -12.96
N ALA A 238 2.35 -3.46 -12.48
CA ALA A 238 2.30 -3.78 -11.07
C ALA A 238 3.39 -4.78 -10.72
N ILE A 239 3.97 -4.62 -9.53
CA ILE A 239 4.98 -5.55 -9.01
C ILE A 239 4.30 -6.51 -8.05
N VAL A 240 4.61 -7.79 -8.23
CA VAL A 240 4.26 -8.87 -7.30
C VAL A 240 5.45 -9.13 -6.39
N VAL A 241 5.27 -8.88 -5.10
CA VAL A 241 6.27 -9.21 -4.08
C VAL A 241 5.95 -10.61 -3.52
N PRO A 242 6.88 -11.58 -3.60
CA PRO A 242 6.65 -12.90 -3.05
C PRO A 242 6.61 -12.85 -1.52
N ALA A 243 5.76 -13.68 -0.93
CA ALA A 243 5.70 -13.86 0.50
C ALA A 243 5.99 -15.31 0.89
N PHE A 244 6.84 -15.48 1.89
CA PHE A 244 7.24 -16.79 2.40
C PHE A 244 6.64 -17.01 3.78
N GLN A 245 6.03 -18.18 3.96
CA GLN A 245 5.55 -18.59 5.27
C GLN A 245 6.68 -19.26 6.04
N LEU A 246 6.92 -18.82 7.28
CA LEU A 246 7.85 -19.46 8.18
C LEU A 246 7.12 -20.51 9.04
N MET A 247 7.88 -21.52 9.45
CA MET A 247 7.39 -22.51 10.41
C MET A 247 7.21 -21.84 11.77
N ARG A 248 5.98 -21.91 12.29
CA ARG A 248 5.66 -21.38 13.61
C ARG A 248 6.41 -22.19 14.68
N GLN A 249 6.97 -21.50 15.66
CA GLN A 249 7.62 -22.15 16.80
C GLN A 249 6.62 -22.57 17.90
N CYS A 250 5.38 -22.03 17.84
CA CYS A 250 4.27 -22.34 18.74
C CYS A 250 2.94 -22.38 17.97
N ARG A 251 1.83 -22.70 18.66
CA ARG A 251 0.52 -22.87 18.03
C ARG A 251 0.00 -21.55 17.47
N GLU A 252 0.15 -20.46 18.22
CA GLU A 252 -0.16 -19.10 17.78
C GLU A 252 1.07 -18.18 17.83
N TYR A 253 1.16 -17.21 16.91
CA TYR A 253 2.29 -16.29 16.85
C TYR A 253 2.39 -15.40 18.11
N ARG A 254 1.24 -15.09 18.71
CA ARG A 254 1.13 -14.31 19.95
C ARG A 254 1.61 -15.04 21.19
N GLU A 255 1.71 -16.38 21.12
CA GLU A 255 2.06 -17.20 22.29
C GLU A 255 3.56 -17.18 22.60
N CYS A 256 4.43 -16.86 21.63
CA CYS A 256 5.89 -16.89 21.86
C CYS A 256 6.71 -16.00 20.90
N PRO A 257 6.57 -14.65 20.96
CA PRO A 257 7.41 -13.74 20.18
C PRO A 257 8.91 -14.04 20.33
N GLU A 258 9.37 -14.35 21.54
CA GLU A 258 10.76 -14.64 21.87
C GLU A 258 11.36 -15.85 21.12
N LYS A 259 10.50 -16.74 20.62
CA LYS A 259 10.92 -17.90 19.79
C LYS A 259 10.77 -17.62 18.29
N ASN A 260 9.72 -16.90 17.89
CA ASN A 260 9.46 -16.62 16.48
C ASN A 260 10.37 -15.51 15.93
N ILE A 261 10.65 -14.45 16.70
CA ILE A 261 11.43 -13.30 16.25
C ILE A 261 12.85 -13.68 15.81
N PRO A 262 13.63 -14.49 16.56
CA PRO A 262 15.01 -14.81 16.18
C PRO A 262 15.14 -15.60 14.87
N VAL A 263 14.06 -16.24 14.40
CA VAL A 263 14.05 -17.00 13.14
C VAL A 263 13.46 -16.21 11.97
N MET A 264 13.02 -14.98 12.21
CA MET A 264 12.57 -14.09 11.13
C MET A 264 13.75 -13.70 10.26
N PRO A 265 13.64 -13.78 8.92
CA PRO A 265 14.71 -13.36 8.02
C PRO A 265 15.19 -11.94 8.31
N SER A 266 16.52 -11.83 8.38
CA SER A 266 17.29 -10.59 8.28
C SER A 266 17.69 -10.33 6.84
#